data_AF-H3JAA3-F1
#
_entry.id   AF-H3JAA3-F1
#
_cell.length_a   1.000
_cell.length_b   1.000
_cell.length_c   1.000
_cell.angle_alpha   90.00
_cell.angle_beta   90.00
_cell.angle_gamma   90.00
#
_symmetry.space_group_name_H-M   'P 1'
#
loop_
_entity.id
_entity.type
_entity.pdbx_description
1 polymer ?
#
loop_
_entity_poly.entity_id
_entity_poly.type
_entity_poly.pdbx_seq_one_letter_code
_entity_poly.pdbx_strand_id
1 'polypeptide(L)'
;MPPKKKGGKKKGKKSGKKSGKKSERASSAPDGGSLSEVGKEFFLIQIRDLERRLVRYQQKCDELEVGNGEFKSRYDQMGTDKKEIVAFLKKQLEQRQDEIADLNDRLVGLQQAKDTEKDAYEAQLAQLRNEFQETKDQLTSENMILSGKLAALEEFKVQKEDLNKKFEQMEEDIKSQADGHKDEIYKLEKKQVVDKDRLKREMVLRVNQVAAEFRKVSNKQMADTTKRTIRENVSIHAQLAKMSDKTMELIEENEEMRAKEKKQRQQIEMLESNEKELAKKNHSNQKVIRMLTEKAKQQEDVIADLEEREKEYQELEAEMGLLRQQSDSSREELQAMGRESDQMMEQIELMEKEAAQMADIKIKLERILAEAAYSLHRILMHNPDKESGSGKISLEEVEERDNMLEHLLVILNSAAAIGVGPGPESFMPQEEQVYRTKSREAMYPGSGKGLKRGLAPLSPIAKGVSTLPHYRMGDLGLVPRPKPSSFPSDRTRQLSATSRLNRLQGVKSRSVGIQTTSSAKPLFRPDQLLGTDASFAKSALVQELAVTHKQRPLAPVMMPVKGVR
;
A
#
# COMPACT_ATOMS: atom_id res chain seq x y z
N MET A 1 33.76 41.50 22.70
CA MET A 1 34.52 42.54 21.97
C MET A 1 33.68 43.82 21.90
N PRO A 2 34.29 45.01 22.11
CA PRO A 2 33.64 46.33 22.22
C PRO A 2 33.67 47.07 20.85
N PRO A 3 33.23 48.36 20.67
CA PRO A 3 33.75 49.60 21.29
C PRO A 3 32.62 50.54 21.83
N LYS A 4 32.76 51.40 22.86
CA LYS A 4 33.66 52.54 23.21
C LYS A 4 33.41 53.90 22.48
N LYS A 5 32.71 54.80 23.20
CA LYS A 5 33.16 56.11 23.77
C LYS A 5 33.23 57.41 22.91
N LYS A 6 32.92 58.51 23.67
CA LYS A 6 33.20 59.98 23.53
C LYS A 6 32.11 60.78 22.81
N GLY A 7 31.68 61.95 23.27
CA GLY A 7 32.08 62.82 24.39
C GLY A 7 31.63 64.25 24.08
N GLY A 8 31.30 65.07 25.09
CA GLY A 8 31.03 66.49 24.84
C GLY A 8 30.32 67.20 25.98
N LYS A 9 31.07 67.70 26.96
CA LYS A 9 30.62 68.61 28.03
C LYS A 9 31.35 69.93 27.82
N LYS A 10 30.66 71.07 27.66
CA LYS A 10 31.28 72.38 27.91
C LYS A 10 30.27 73.41 28.44
N LYS A 11 30.64 73.94 29.60
CA LYS A 11 30.07 75.07 30.34
C LYS A 11 30.22 76.39 29.57
N GLY A 12 29.23 77.25 29.65
CA GLY A 12 29.32 78.70 29.54
C GLY A 12 28.61 79.34 30.75
N LYS A 13 29.24 80.32 31.39
CA LYS A 13 28.93 80.93 32.69
C LYS A 13 28.80 82.45 32.49
N LYS A 14 28.18 83.13 33.48
CA LYS A 14 28.02 84.60 33.71
C LYS A 14 26.73 85.18 33.11
N SER A 15 26.00 86.08 33.77
CA SER A 15 26.20 86.90 34.99
C SER A 15 24.83 87.45 35.40
N GLY A 16 24.42 87.45 36.67
CA GLY A 16 24.65 88.53 37.64
C GLY A 16 23.31 88.80 38.35
N LYS A 17 23.21 88.59 39.68
CA LYS A 17 23.18 89.62 40.76
C LYS A 17 21.92 90.53 40.68
N LYS A 18 21.15 90.82 41.74
CA LYS A 18 21.36 90.71 43.20
C LYS A 18 20.06 91.14 43.93
N SER A 19 19.94 90.70 45.21
CA SER A 19 19.19 91.30 46.37
C SER A 19 17.66 91.42 46.26
N GLY A 20 16.83 90.88 47.17
CA GLY A 20 16.87 90.91 48.65
C GLY A 20 16.29 92.26 49.13
N LYS A 21 15.42 92.41 50.13
CA LYS A 21 15.00 91.61 51.30
C LYS A 21 13.88 92.42 52.03
N LYS A 22 12.98 91.73 52.76
CA LYS A 22 12.18 92.14 53.95
C LYS A 22 11.55 93.55 54.06
N SER A 23 10.28 93.60 54.50
CA SER A 23 9.92 94.05 55.87
C SER A 23 8.42 93.92 56.13
N GLU A 24 8.10 93.39 57.30
CA GLU A 24 6.81 93.53 58.01
C GLU A 24 6.57 95.01 58.39
N ARG A 25 5.31 95.43 58.58
CA ARG A 25 4.79 95.96 59.86
C ARG A 25 3.29 96.28 59.79
N ALA A 26 2.61 95.96 60.88
CA ALA A 26 1.25 96.30 61.25
C ALA A 26 1.00 97.81 61.44
N SER A 27 -0.27 98.22 61.33
CA SER A 27 -0.94 99.18 62.24
C SER A 27 -2.34 99.51 61.69
N SER A 28 -3.39 99.16 62.43
CA SER A 28 -4.27 100.10 63.16
C SER A 28 -5.38 100.75 62.32
N ALA A 29 -6.62 100.43 62.67
CA ALA A 29 -7.79 101.23 62.33
C ALA A 29 -7.61 102.68 62.82
N PRO A 30 -8.24 103.65 62.14
CA PRO A 30 -8.83 104.78 62.80
C PRO A 30 -10.35 104.71 62.69
N ASP A 31 -10.94 105.04 63.82
CA ASP A 31 -12.32 105.34 64.12
C ASP A 31 -12.83 106.55 63.31
N GLY A 32 -14.15 106.74 63.34
CA GLY A 32 -14.92 107.72 62.59
C GLY A 32 -14.32 109.13 62.52
N GLY A 33 -14.22 109.62 61.29
CA GLY A 33 -13.98 111.02 60.97
C GLY A 33 -14.26 111.19 59.49
N SER A 34 -15.20 112.06 59.16
CA SER A 34 -15.60 112.40 57.79
C SER A 34 -14.41 112.36 56.82
N LEU A 35 -14.33 111.34 55.96
CA LEU A 35 -13.39 111.31 54.85
C LEU A 35 -13.58 112.60 54.07
N SER A 36 -12.60 113.51 54.16
CA SER A 36 -12.53 114.72 53.33
C SER A 36 -12.72 114.31 51.87
N GLU A 37 -13.47 115.10 51.11
CA GLU A 37 -13.77 114.84 49.68
C GLU A 37 -12.49 114.49 48.90
N VAL A 38 -11.36 115.12 49.24
CA VAL A 38 -10.03 114.86 48.66
C VAL A 38 -9.50 113.44 48.92
N GLY A 39 -9.73 112.88 50.11
CA GLY A 39 -9.33 111.51 50.44
C GLY A 39 -10.18 110.48 49.71
N LYS A 40 -11.49 110.76 49.56
CA LYS A 40 -12.39 109.93 48.73
C LYS A 40 -11.96 109.97 47.27
N GLU A 41 -11.61 111.14 46.73
CA GLU A 41 -11.11 111.27 45.36
C GLU A 41 -9.79 110.52 45.12
N PHE A 42 -8.85 110.57 46.07
CA PHE A 42 -7.61 109.80 45.99
C PHE A 42 -7.87 108.28 45.90
N PHE A 43 -8.73 107.75 46.78
CA PHE A 43 -9.11 106.33 46.72
C PHE A 43 -9.89 106.00 45.44
N LEU A 44 -10.74 106.89 44.93
CA LEU A 44 -11.44 106.70 43.65
C LEU A 44 -10.48 106.66 42.45
N ILE A 45 -9.43 107.50 42.43
CA ILE A 45 -8.38 107.44 41.39
C ILE A 45 -7.61 106.12 41.50
N GLN A 46 -7.27 105.69 42.71
CA GLN A 46 -6.59 104.41 42.93
C GLN A 46 -7.46 103.21 42.52
N ILE A 47 -8.75 103.23 42.83
CA ILE A 47 -9.72 102.23 42.38
C ILE A 47 -9.76 102.20 40.85
N ARG A 48 -9.88 103.36 40.18
CA ARG A 48 -9.86 103.43 38.70
C ARG A 48 -8.56 102.90 38.10
N ASP A 49 -7.41 103.16 38.72
CA ASP A 49 -6.12 102.62 38.27
C ASP A 49 -6.01 101.11 38.45
N LEU A 50 -6.51 100.58 39.57
CA LEU A 50 -6.58 99.15 39.83
C LEU A 50 -7.58 98.45 38.90
N GLU A 51 -8.75 99.05 38.64
CA GLU A 51 -9.73 98.58 37.67
C GLU A 51 -9.14 98.55 36.26
N ARG A 52 -8.47 99.63 35.82
CA ARG A 52 -7.75 99.64 34.53
C ARG A 52 -6.67 98.56 34.45
N ARG A 53 -5.96 98.28 35.55
CA ARG A 53 -4.96 97.22 35.61
C ARG A 53 -5.59 95.82 35.60
N LEU A 54 -6.72 95.65 36.26
CA LEU A 54 -7.51 94.42 36.26
C LEU A 54 -8.02 94.13 34.84
N VAL A 55 -8.59 95.11 34.15
CA VAL A 55 -9.03 94.96 32.75
C VAL A 55 -7.87 94.56 31.83
N ARG A 56 -6.67 95.15 31.97
CA ARG A 56 -5.49 94.74 31.19
C ARG A 56 -5.05 93.31 31.50
N TYR A 57 -5.10 92.90 32.77
CA TYR A 57 -4.78 91.52 33.13
C TYR A 57 -5.84 90.55 32.64
N GLN A 58 -7.12 90.93 32.68
CA GLN A 58 -8.21 90.13 32.14
C GLN A 58 -8.07 89.97 30.64
N GLN A 59 -7.87 91.05 29.88
CA GLN A 59 -7.56 90.99 28.44
C GLN A 59 -6.36 90.09 28.14
N LYS A 60 -5.30 90.18 28.92
CA LYS A 60 -4.12 89.30 28.75
C LYS A 60 -4.42 87.84 29.10
N CYS A 61 -5.25 87.58 30.10
CA CYS A 61 -5.70 86.23 30.43
C CYS A 61 -6.57 85.68 29.29
N ASP A 62 -7.54 86.45 28.81
CA ASP A 62 -8.42 86.08 27.69
C ASP A 62 -7.58 85.81 26.42
N GLU A 63 -6.60 86.66 26.10
CA GLU A 63 -5.65 86.45 25.00
C GLU A 63 -4.83 85.15 25.16
N LEU A 64 -4.34 84.88 26.38
CA LEU A 64 -3.59 83.66 26.68
C LEU A 64 -4.49 82.41 26.65
N GLU A 65 -5.75 82.52 27.06
CA GLU A 65 -6.73 81.44 27.00
C GLU A 65 -7.08 81.09 25.56
N VAL A 66 -7.34 82.09 24.71
CA VAL A 66 -7.56 81.90 23.27
C VAL A 66 -6.32 81.29 22.63
N GLY A 67 -5.13 81.83 22.87
CA GLY A 67 -3.87 81.30 22.32
C GLY A 67 -3.59 79.86 22.76
N ASN A 68 -3.84 79.52 24.02
CA ASN A 68 -3.70 78.15 24.53
C ASN A 68 -4.75 77.21 23.93
N GLY A 69 -5.98 77.69 23.70
CA GLY A 69 -7.02 76.97 22.98
C GLY A 69 -6.61 76.65 21.54
N GLU A 70 -6.05 77.63 20.82
CA GLU A 70 -5.52 77.44 19.47
C GLU A 70 -4.35 76.43 19.44
N PHE A 71 -3.41 76.52 20.40
CA PHE A 71 -2.30 75.56 20.50
C PHE A 71 -2.78 74.13 20.76
N LYS A 72 -3.76 73.96 21.66
CA LYS A 72 -4.38 72.65 21.91
C LYS A 72 -5.07 72.10 20.67
N SER A 73 -5.86 72.93 19.99
CA SER A 73 -6.53 72.53 18.75
C SER A 73 -5.53 72.09 17.68
N ARG A 74 -4.43 72.84 17.47
CA ARG A 74 -3.36 72.45 16.55
C ARG A 74 -2.63 71.17 16.98
N TYR A 75 -2.42 70.98 18.28
CA TYR A 75 -1.79 69.77 18.81
C TYR A 75 -2.67 68.55 18.60
N ASP A 76 -3.98 68.67 18.84
CA ASP A 76 -4.95 67.61 18.62
C ASP A 76 -5.08 67.29 17.14
N GLN A 77 -5.11 68.30 16.26
CA GLN A 77 -5.06 68.13 14.80
C GLN A 77 -3.80 67.38 14.35
N MET A 78 -2.61 67.77 14.83
CA MET A 78 -1.39 67.02 14.55
C MET A 78 -1.45 65.57 15.08
N GLY A 79 -2.11 65.36 16.21
CA GLY A 79 -2.34 64.05 16.80
C GLY A 79 -3.25 63.18 15.93
N THR A 80 -4.32 63.75 15.37
CA THR A 80 -5.23 63.06 14.43
C THR A 80 -4.52 62.77 13.12
N ASP A 81 -3.85 63.76 12.52
CA ASP A 81 -3.14 63.62 11.25
C ASP A 81 -2.07 62.52 11.33
N LYS A 82 -1.31 62.49 12.44
CA LYS A 82 -0.32 61.41 12.66
C LYS A 82 -0.99 60.04 12.74
N LYS A 83 -2.12 59.92 13.44
CA LYS A 83 -2.86 58.65 13.53
C LYS A 83 -3.38 58.22 12.16
N GLU A 84 -3.92 59.14 11.37
CA GLU A 84 -4.42 58.89 10.03
C GLU A 84 -3.30 58.47 9.07
N ILE A 85 -2.17 59.18 9.07
CA ILE A 85 -0.99 58.82 8.27
C ILE A 85 -0.49 57.42 8.67
N VAL A 86 -0.38 57.13 9.97
CA VAL A 86 0.04 55.80 10.44
C VAL A 86 -0.96 54.73 10.03
N ALA A 87 -2.27 54.99 10.14
CA ALA A 87 -3.30 54.04 9.72
C ALA A 87 -3.25 53.77 8.21
N PHE A 88 -3.09 54.82 7.40
CA PHE A 88 -2.93 54.71 5.95
C PHE A 88 -1.69 53.90 5.58
N LEU A 89 -0.53 54.20 6.17
CA LEU A 89 0.71 53.47 5.90
C LEU A 89 0.63 52.01 6.36
N LYS A 90 -0.01 51.73 7.50
CA LYS A 90 -0.26 50.35 7.94
C LYS A 90 -1.14 49.59 6.97
N LYS A 91 -2.27 50.18 6.55
CA LYS A 91 -3.17 49.59 5.57
C LYS A 91 -2.46 49.34 4.24
N GLN A 92 -1.64 50.28 3.78
CA GLN A 92 -0.87 50.12 2.55
C GLN A 92 0.18 49.01 2.68
N LEU A 93 0.83 48.89 3.83
CA LEU A 93 1.81 47.83 4.10
C LEU A 93 1.15 46.46 4.15
N GLU A 94 -0.01 46.35 4.80
CA GLU A 94 -0.81 45.12 4.85
C GLU A 94 -1.26 44.69 3.45
N GLN A 95 -1.80 45.60 2.64
CA GLN A 95 -2.14 45.33 1.24
C GLN A 95 -0.94 44.82 0.44
N ARG A 96 0.25 45.42 0.61
CA ARG A 96 1.47 44.93 -0.06
C ARG A 96 1.90 43.57 0.46
N GLN A 97 1.69 43.28 1.73
CA GLN A 97 2.02 41.98 2.32
C GLN A 97 1.10 40.89 1.77
N ASP A 98 -0.20 41.17 1.64
CA ASP A 98 -1.18 40.27 1.03
C ASP A 98 -0.86 40.03 -0.45
N GLU A 99 -0.55 41.09 -1.21
CA GLU A 99 -0.10 40.97 -2.60
C GLU A 99 1.15 40.09 -2.74
N ILE A 100 2.12 40.23 -1.82
CA ILE A 100 3.32 39.39 -1.80
C ILE A 100 2.97 37.93 -1.48
N ALA A 101 2.03 37.68 -0.55
CA ALA A 101 1.58 36.33 -0.23
C ALA A 101 0.89 35.68 -1.43
N ASP A 102 -0.04 36.37 -2.08
CA ASP A 102 -0.75 35.88 -3.28
C ASP A 102 0.21 35.57 -4.44
N LEU A 103 1.20 36.45 -4.66
CA LEU A 103 2.22 36.24 -5.70
C LEU A 103 3.14 35.06 -5.37
N ASN A 104 3.49 34.86 -4.10
CA ASN A 104 4.28 33.70 -3.67
C ASN A 104 3.50 32.40 -3.83
N ASP A 105 2.22 32.36 -3.43
CA ASP A 105 1.36 31.19 -3.59
C ASP A 105 1.22 30.83 -5.07
N ARG A 106 1.02 31.84 -5.93
CA ARG A 106 0.99 31.64 -7.38
C ARG A 106 2.32 31.14 -7.94
N LEU A 107 3.45 31.66 -7.45
CA LEU A 107 4.78 31.22 -7.86
C LEU A 107 5.01 29.76 -7.47
N VAL A 108 4.67 29.38 -6.24
CA VAL A 108 4.78 28.00 -5.75
C VAL A 108 3.89 27.07 -6.58
N GLY A 109 2.64 27.46 -6.84
CA GLY A 109 1.72 26.68 -7.69
C GLY A 109 2.25 26.50 -9.12
N LEU A 110 2.81 27.55 -9.73
CA LEU A 110 3.42 27.46 -11.06
C LEU A 110 4.68 26.59 -11.06
N GLN A 111 5.49 26.65 -10.01
CA GLN A 111 6.69 25.84 -9.87
C GLN A 111 6.32 24.36 -9.70
N GLN A 112 5.32 24.03 -8.88
CA GLN A 112 4.79 22.68 -8.73
C GLN A 112 4.23 22.16 -10.06
N ALA A 113 3.40 22.94 -10.75
CA ALA A 113 2.85 22.55 -12.05
C ALA A 113 3.97 22.24 -13.07
N LYS A 114 4.97 23.12 -13.16
CA LYS A 114 6.14 22.91 -14.02
C LYS A 114 6.92 21.64 -13.66
N ASP A 115 7.12 21.37 -12.37
CA ASP A 115 7.85 20.18 -11.93
C ASP A 115 7.02 18.92 -12.21
N THR A 116 5.70 18.93 -12.02
CA THR A 116 4.84 17.81 -12.41
C THR A 116 4.82 17.54 -13.91
N GLU A 117 4.83 18.59 -14.75
CA GLU A 117 4.93 18.43 -16.21
C GLU A 117 6.28 17.86 -16.61
N LYS A 118 7.37 18.32 -15.99
CA LYS A 118 8.72 17.75 -16.22
C LYS A 118 8.77 16.28 -15.85
N ASP A 119 8.29 15.90 -14.66
CA ASP A 119 8.27 14.51 -14.21
C ASP A 119 7.45 13.64 -15.17
N ALA A 120 6.32 14.16 -15.68
CA ALA A 120 5.51 13.47 -16.68
C ALA A 120 6.27 13.28 -18.01
N TYR A 121 6.97 14.31 -18.50
CA TYR A 121 7.78 14.20 -19.71
C TYR A 121 8.98 13.27 -19.54
N GLU A 122 9.64 13.29 -18.38
CA GLU A 122 10.73 12.38 -18.06
C GLU A 122 10.25 10.93 -17.99
N ALA A 123 9.07 10.69 -17.40
CA ALA A 123 8.43 9.37 -17.38
C ALA A 123 8.08 8.88 -18.80
N GLN A 124 7.50 9.75 -19.65
CA GLN A 124 7.22 9.41 -21.06
C GLN A 124 8.50 9.10 -21.84
N LEU A 125 9.56 9.88 -21.64
CA LEU A 125 10.86 9.62 -22.28
C LEU A 125 11.47 8.30 -21.80
N ALA A 126 11.36 7.99 -20.51
CA ALA A 126 11.83 6.72 -19.96
C ALA A 126 11.03 5.53 -20.51
N GLN A 127 9.70 5.65 -20.57
CA GLN A 127 8.83 4.64 -21.18
C GLN A 127 9.20 4.41 -22.64
N LEU A 128 9.31 5.49 -23.44
CA LEU A 128 9.65 5.38 -24.85
C LEU A 128 11.04 4.76 -25.07
N ARG A 129 12.02 5.08 -24.22
CA ARG A 129 13.34 4.43 -24.25
C ARG A 129 13.26 2.94 -23.96
N ASN A 130 12.44 2.53 -22.98
CA ASN A 130 12.24 1.12 -22.65
C ASN A 130 11.56 0.39 -23.81
N GLU A 131 10.50 0.96 -24.39
CA GLU A 131 9.83 0.39 -25.57
C GLU A 131 10.78 0.24 -26.77
N PHE A 132 11.61 1.26 -27.03
CA PHE A 132 12.63 1.17 -28.08
C PHE A 132 13.70 0.10 -27.78
N GLN A 133 14.09 -0.06 -26.52
CA GLN A 133 15.07 -1.06 -26.13
C GLN A 133 14.47 -2.47 -26.25
N GLU A 134 13.23 -2.68 -25.81
CA GLU A 134 12.51 -3.95 -25.95
C GLU A 134 12.31 -4.33 -27.43
N THR A 135 11.88 -3.41 -28.27
CA THR A 135 11.71 -3.67 -29.72
C THR A 135 13.05 -3.97 -30.39
N LYS A 136 14.12 -3.27 -30.01
CA LYS A 136 15.48 -3.59 -30.45
C LYS A 136 15.90 -5.00 -30.03
N ASP A 137 15.66 -5.38 -28.79
CA ASP A 137 16.04 -6.70 -28.27
C ASP A 137 15.22 -7.82 -28.94
N GLN A 138 13.93 -7.59 -29.19
CA GLN A 138 13.07 -8.48 -29.97
C GLN A 138 13.61 -8.68 -31.39
N LEU A 139 13.83 -7.60 -32.14
CA LEU A 139 14.37 -7.68 -33.50
C LEU A 139 15.76 -8.32 -33.53
N THR A 140 16.60 -8.06 -32.53
CA THR A 140 17.92 -8.69 -32.42
C THR A 140 17.79 -10.20 -32.20
N SER A 141 16.87 -10.63 -31.34
CA SER A 141 16.61 -12.06 -31.11
C SER A 141 16.07 -12.76 -32.35
N GLU A 142 15.17 -12.11 -33.11
CA GLU A 142 14.66 -12.63 -34.37
C GLU A 142 15.77 -12.74 -35.41
N ASN A 143 16.64 -11.73 -35.51
CA ASN A 143 17.78 -11.75 -36.41
C ASN A 143 18.77 -12.88 -36.08
N MET A 144 19.02 -13.13 -34.79
CA MET A 144 19.82 -14.28 -34.35
C MET A 144 19.19 -15.62 -34.75
N ILE A 145 17.86 -15.77 -34.57
CA ILE A 145 17.14 -16.98 -34.97
C ILE A 145 17.18 -17.17 -36.48
N LEU A 146 16.96 -16.11 -37.26
CA LEU A 146 17.03 -16.14 -38.72
C LEU A 146 18.44 -16.47 -39.21
N SER A 147 19.47 -15.92 -38.58
CA SER A 147 20.87 -16.25 -38.86
C SER A 147 21.16 -17.72 -38.59
N GLY A 148 20.65 -18.27 -37.48
CA GLY A 148 20.74 -19.70 -37.19
C GLY A 148 20.02 -20.58 -38.22
N LYS A 149 18.82 -20.17 -38.65
CA LYS A 149 18.08 -20.87 -39.73
C LYS A 149 18.82 -20.82 -41.06
N LEU A 150 19.45 -19.69 -41.39
CA LEU A 150 20.25 -19.52 -42.60
C LEU A 150 21.46 -20.47 -42.59
N ALA A 151 22.20 -20.53 -41.47
CA ALA A 151 23.33 -21.44 -41.32
C ALA A 151 22.91 -22.92 -41.48
N ALA A 152 21.77 -23.32 -40.91
CA ALA A 152 21.24 -24.67 -41.09
C ALA A 152 20.83 -24.96 -42.55
N LEU A 153 20.30 -23.96 -43.26
CA LEU A 153 19.97 -24.06 -44.70
C LEU A 153 21.23 -24.19 -45.56
N GLU A 154 22.28 -23.45 -45.24
CA GLU A 154 23.58 -23.54 -45.90
C GLU A 154 24.21 -24.92 -45.67
N GLU A 155 24.19 -25.43 -44.44
CA GLU A 155 24.66 -26.78 -44.13
C GLU A 155 23.86 -27.84 -44.90
N PHE A 156 22.53 -27.73 -44.93
CA PHE A 156 21.69 -28.62 -45.72
C PHE A 156 22.03 -28.59 -47.21
N LYS A 157 22.30 -27.40 -47.77
CA LYS A 157 22.68 -27.25 -49.18
C LYS A 157 24.01 -27.97 -49.45
N VAL A 158 25.02 -27.77 -48.61
CA VAL A 158 26.32 -28.45 -48.74
C VAL A 158 26.16 -29.96 -48.64
N GLN A 159 25.42 -30.46 -47.65
CA GLN A 159 25.15 -31.89 -47.49
C GLN A 159 24.44 -32.49 -48.72
N LYS A 160 23.47 -31.76 -49.29
CA LYS A 160 22.77 -32.18 -50.51
C LYS A 160 23.72 -32.26 -51.71
N GLU A 161 24.58 -31.25 -51.90
CA GLU A 161 25.57 -31.25 -52.98
C GLU A 161 26.56 -32.41 -52.84
N ASP A 162 27.06 -32.67 -51.63
CA ASP A 162 27.96 -33.79 -51.36
C ASP A 162 27.30 -35.14 -51.58
N LEU A 163 26.03 -35.29 -51.21
CA LEU A 163 25.27 -36.51 -51.46
C LEU A 163 25.04 -36.73 -52.96
N ASN A 164 24.68 -35.67 -53.69
CA ASN A 164 24.51 -35.72 -55.14
C ASN A 164 25.82 -36.11 -55.84
N LYS A 165 26.96 -35.54 -55.45
CA LYS A 165 28.28 -35.93 -55.99
C LYS A 165 28.59 -37.40 -55.76
N LYS A 166 28.31 -37.92 -54.56
CA LYS A 166 28.47 -39.36 -54.26
C LYS A 166 27.55 -40.21 -55.13
N PHE A 167 26.34 -39.75 -55.39
CA PHE A 167 25.39 -40.46 -56.25
C PHE A 167 25.87 -40.49 -57.71
N GLU A 168 26.30 -39.35 -58.24
CA GLU A 168 26.91 -39.24 -59.58
C GLU A 168 28.14 -40.16 -59.72
N GLN A 169 29.01 -40.19 -58.71
CA GLN A 169 30.17 -41.09 -58.68
C GLN A 169 29.77 -42.57 -58.69
N MET A 170 28.79 -42.97 -57.87
CA MET A 170 28.29 -44.35 -57.88
C MET A 170 27.64 -44.73 -59.22
N GLU A 171 26.92 -43.80 -59.87
CA GLU A 171 26.37 -44.04 -61.21
C GLU A 171 27.48 -44.22 -62.25
N GLU A 172 28.55 -43.43 -62.17
CA GLU A 172 29.71 -43.55 -63.05
C GLU A 172 30.45 -44.88 -62.84
N ASP A 173 30.67 -45.28 -61.58
CA ASP A 173 31.28 -46.56 -61.23
C ASP A 173 30.46 -47.74 -61.77
N ILE A 174 29.13 -47.70 -61.63
CA ILE A 174 28.22 -48.73 -62.17
C ILE A 174 28.30 -48.78 -63.69
N LYS A 175 28.33 -47.62 -64.37
CA LYS A 175 28.49 -47.56 -65.84
C LYS A 175 29.83 -48.16 -66.26
N SER A 176 30.92 -47.77 -65.59
CA SER A 176 32.27 -48.30 -65.84
C SER A 176 32.35 -49.80 -65.64
N GLN A 177 31.76 -50.35 -64.57
CA GLN A 177 31.68 -51.79 -64.34
C GLN A 177 30.84 -52.50 -65.40
N ALA A 178 29.69 -51.93 -65.80
CA ALA A 178 28.86 -52.51 -66.84
C ALA A 178 29.58 -52.56 -68.20
N ASP A 179 30.33 -51.51 -68.55
CA ASP A 179 31.11 -51.48 -69.78
C ASP A 179 32.33 -52.41 -69.70
N GLY A 180 33.01 -52.47 -68.54
CA GLY A 180 34.07 -53.45 -68.28
C GLY A 180 33.59 -54.89 -68.42
N HIS A 181 32.42 -55.23 -67.87
CA HIS A 181 31.82 -56.55 -68.01
C HIS A 181 31.40 -56.85 -69.45
N LYS A 182 30.87 -55.87 -70.21
CA LYS A 182 30.60 -56.06 -71.65
C LYS A 182 31.88 -56.37 -72.42
N ASP A 183 32.97 -55.66 -72.12
CA ASP A 183 34.28 -55.91 -72.74
C ASP A 183 34.84 -57.29 -72.38
N GLU A 184 34.69 -57.72 -71.12
CA GLU A 184 35.06 -59.06 -70.67
C GLU A 184 34.24 -60.15 -71.37
N ILE A 185 32.92 -59.97 -71.46
CA ILE A 185 32.04 -60.87 -72.20
C ILE A 185 32.48 -60.95 -73.66
N TYR A 186 32.72 -59.82 -74.31
CA TYR A 186 33.19 -59.79 -75.70
C TYR A 186 34.53 -60.52 -75.87
N LYS A 187 35.49 -60.34 -74.95
CA LYS A 187 36.78 -61.07 -74.96
C LYS A 187 36.58 -62.57 -74.77
N LEU A 188 35.70 -62.98 -73.85
CA LEU A 188 35.38 -64.38 -73.59
C LEU A 188 34.67 -65.03 -74.78
N GLU A 189 33.69 -64.36 -75.38
CA GLU A 189 33.00 -64.81 -76.59
C GLU A 189 34.00 -64.96 -77.74
N LYS A 190 34.86 -63.96 -77.98
CA LYS A 190 35.91 -64.04 -78.99
C LYS A 190 36.84 -65.23 -78.74
N LYS A 191 37.30 -65.42 -77.50
CA LYS A 191 38.15 -66.56 -77.12
C LYS A 191 37.43 -67.89 -77.31
N GLN A 192 36.16 -67.99 -76.92
CA GLN A 192 35.33 -69.18 -77.09
C GLN A 192 35.15 -69.54 -78.56
N VAL A 193 34.95 -68.55 -79.44
CA VAL A 193 34.87 -68.77 -80.89
C VAL A 193 36.19 -69.34 -81.41
N VAL A 194 37.32 -68.73 -81.04
CA VAL A 194 38.66 -69.20 -81.44
C VAL A 194 38.96 -70.60 -80.91
N ASP A 195 38.67 -70.86 -79.64
CA ASP A 195 38.89 -72.16 -79.00
C ASP A 195 37.95 -73.24 -79.56
N LYS A 196 36.71 -72.90 -79.89
CA LYS A 196 35.77 -73.79 -80.58
C LYS A 196 36.31 -74.19 -81.96
N ASP A 197 36.86 -73.26 -82.72
CA ASP A 197 37.46 -73.56 -84.02
C ASP A 197 38.80 -74.30 -83.90
N ARG A 198 39.58 -74.06 -82.85
CA ARG A 198 40.75 -74.87 -82.50
C ARG A 198 40.33 -76.31 -82.16
N LEU A 199 39.33 -76.48 -81.31
CA LEU A 199 38.83 -77.77 -80.87
C LEU A 199 38.18 -78.54 -82.02
N LYS A 200 37.44 -77.89 -82.93
CA LYS A 200 36.95 -78.56 -84.15
C LYS A 200 38.10 -79.10 -84.99
N ARG A 201 39.16 -78.32 -85.21
CA ARG A 201 40.36 -78.78 -85.93
C ARG A 201 41.02 -79.96 -85.24
N GLU A 202 41.20 -79.86 -83.92
CA GLU A 202 41.78 -80.94 -83.11
C GLU A 202 40.88 -82.18 -83.07
N MET A 203 39.56 -82.03 -82.98
CA MET A 203 38.59 -83.12 -83.03
C MET A 203 38.65 -83.83 -84.38
N VAL A 204 38.70 -83.09 -85.48
CA VAL A 204 38.88 -83.70 -86.82
C VAL A 204 40.19 -84.49 -86.89
N LEU A 205 41.29 -83.91 -86.39
CA LEU A 205 42.58 -84.60 -86.32
C LEU A 205 42.53 -85.85 -85.44
N ARG A 206 41.95 -85.76 -84.23
CA ARG A 206 41.80 -86.88 -83.31
C ARG A 206 40.81 -87.92 -83.82
N VAL A 207 39.72 -87.56 -84.48
CA VAL A 207 38.80 -88.54 -85.10
C VAL A 207 39.52 -89.27 -86.23
N ASN A 208 40.35 -88.59 -87.02
CA ASN A 208 41.19 -89.25 -88.02
C ASN A 208 42.23 -90.17 -87.38
N GLN A 209 42.85 -89.75 -86.27
CA GLN A 209 43.82 -90.55 -85.53
C GLN A 209 43.17 -91.72 -84.79
N VAL A 210 42.00 -91.51 -84.18
CA VAL A 210 41.18 -92.54 -83.52
C VAL A 210 40.60 -93.47 -84.56
N ALA A 211 40.24 -93.04 -85.77
CA ALA A 211 39.86 -93.95 -86.85
C ALA A 211 41.06 -94.82 -87.28
N ALA A 212 42.28 -94.27 -87.29
CA ALA A 212 43.50 -95.03 -87.54
C ALA A 212 43.86 -95.98 -86.38
N GLU A 213 43.66 -95.55 -85.13
CA GLU A 213 43.87 -96.32 -83.92
C GLU A 213 42.76 -97.37 -83.72
N PHE A 214 41.50 -97.11 -84.03
CA PHE A 214 40.40 -98.09 -83.98
C PHE A 214 40.65 -99.20 -85.00
N ARG A 215 41.17 -98.87 -86.18
CA ARG A 215 41.67 -99.89 -87.12
C ARG A 215 42.80 -100.73 -86.50
N LYS A 216 43.66 -100.16 -85.66
CA LYS A 216 44.76 -100.86 -84.96
C LYS A 216 44.33 -101.61 -83.69
N VAL A 217 43.38 -101.09 -82.93
CA VAL A 217 42.93 -101.57 -81.61
C VAL A 217 41.73 -102.53 -81.76
N SER A 218 40.93 -102.40 -82.81
CA SER A 218 40.02 -103.49 -83.23
C SER A 218 40.80 -104.79 -83.51
N ASN A 219 42.07 -104.68 -83.91
CA ASN A 219 42.97 -105.84 -84.03
C ASN A 219 43.54 -106.31 -82.68
N LYS A 220 43.19 -105.68 -81.55
CA LYS A 220 43.78 -105.94 -80.24
C LYS A 220 42.71 -105.80 -79.14
N GLN A 221 41.77 -106.75 -79.11
CA GLN A 221 40.64 -106.81 -78.16
C GLN A 221 41.08 -106.75 -76.68
N MET A 222 40.23 -106.11 -75.86
CA MET A 222 40.45 -105.66 -74.48
C MET A 222 40.54 -106.76 -73.41
N ALA A 223 41.35 -106.54 -72.37
CA ALA A 223 41.50 -107.41 -71.19
C ALA A 223 40.91 -106.79 -69.89
N ASP A 224 40.46 -107.66 -68.99
CA ASP A 224 39.58 -107.42 -67.84
C ASP A 224 40.10 -106.53 -66.70
N THR A 225 41.39 -106.18 -66.65
CA THR A 225 41.99 -105.34 -65.61
C THR A 225 41.32 -103.96 -65.50
N THR A 226 40.87 -103.41 -66.62
CA THR A 226 40.18 -102.12 -66.72
C THR A 226 38.83 -102.11 -65.97
N LYS A 227 38.14 -103.26 -65.92
CA LYS A 227 36.83 -103.36 -65.24
C LYS A 227 36.95 -103.28 -63.72
N ARG A 228 38.10 -103.68 -63.16
CA ARG A 228 38.31 -103.69 -61.71
C ARG A 228 38.57 -102.29 -61.16
N THR A 229 39.40 -101.50 -61.86
CA THR A 229 39.69 -100.10 -61.50
C THR A 229 38.44 -99.20 -61.54
N ILE A 230 37.49 -99.49 -62.45
CA ILE A 230 36.22 -98.76 -62.52
C ILE A 230 35.40 -98.94 -61.23
N ARG A 231 35.32 -100.16 -60.68
CA ARG A 231 34.50 -100.41 -59.47
C ARG A 231 35.06 -99.71 -58.23
N GLU A 232 36.38 -99.70 -58.10
CA GLU A 232 37.05 -99.06 -56.96
C GLU A 232 36.90 -97.53 -57.01
N ASN A 233 37.03 -96.93 -58.20
CA ASN A 233 36.76 -95.51 -58.41
C ASN A 233 35.30 -95.12 -58.09
N VAL A 234 34.33 -95.97 -58.44
CA VAL A 234 32.90 -95.73 -58.10
C VAL A 234 32.70 -95.73 -56.58
N SER A 235 33.36 -96.64 -55.85
CA SER A 235 33.27 -96.69 -54.39
C SER A 235 33.86 -95.46 -53.71
N ILE A 236 35.03 -94.99 -54.17
CA ILE A 236 35.69 -93.78 -53.64
C ILE A 236 34.84 -92.53 -53.93
N HIS A 237 34.27 -92.41 -55.13
CA HIS A 237 33.38 -91.30 -55.48
C HIS A 237 32.14 -91.25 -54.58
N ALA A 238 31.55 -92.40 -54.25
CA ALA A 238 30.40 -92.45 -53.35
C ALA A 238 30.74 -91.99 -51.93
N GLN A 239 31.97 -92.24 -51.44
CA GLN A 239 32.42 -91.75 -50.13
C GLN A 239 32.72 -90.24 -50.14
N LEU A 240 33.35 -89.74 -51.21
CA LEU A 240 33.59 -88.31 -51.39
C LEU A 240 32.28 -87.52 -51.47
N ALA A 241 31.26 -88.05 -52.14
CA ALA A 241 29.93 -87.44 -52.18
C ALA A 241 29.34 -87.28 -50.78
N LYS A 242 29.38 -88.32 -49.94
CA LYS A 242 28.89 -88.24 -48.55
C LYS A 242 29.64 -87.23 -47.70
N MET A 243 30.96 -87.15 -47.84
CA MET A 243 31.77 -86.15 -47.13
C MET A 243 31.46 -84.73 -47.61
N SER A 244 31.20 -84.55 -48.91
CA SER A 244 30.77 -83.28 -49.49
C SER A 244 29.41 -82.85 -48.94
N ASP A 245 28.43 -83.76 -48.89
CA ASP A 245 27.09 -83.48 -48.36
C ASP A 245 27.16 -83.04 -46.89
N LYS A 246 27.95 -83.75 -46.07
CA LYS A 246 28.15 -83.38 -44.66
C LYS A 246 28.84 -82.03 -44.49
N THR A 247 29.76 -81.69 -45.39
CA THR A 247 30.42 -80.37 -45.39
C THR A 247 29.41 -79.27 -45.73
N MET A 248 28.47 -79.54 -46.66
CA MET A 248 27.41 -78.59 -47.01
C MET A 248 26.47 -78.32 -45.83
N GLU A 249 26.01 -79.37 -45.13
CA GLU A 249 25.15 -79.22 -43.94
C GLU A 249 25.81 -78.36 -42.85
N LEU A 250 27.12 -78.54 -42.60
CA LEU A 250 27.85 -77.75 -41.62
C LEU A 250 28.00 -76.28 -42.03
N ILE A 251 28.09 -76.01 -43.34
CA ILE A 251 28.11 -74.64 -43.87
C ILE A 251 26.74 -73.99 -43.63
N GLU A 252 25.65 -74.69 -43.96
CA GLU A 252 24.28 -74.21 -43.74
C GLU A 252 24.01 -73.92 -42.25
N GLU A 253 24.40 -74.82 -41.35
CA GLU A 253 24.27 -74.60 -39.89
C GLU A 253 25.09 -73.39 -39.42
N ASN A 254 26.30 -73.20 -39.95
CA ASN A 254 27.13 -72.04 -39.62
C ASN A 254 26.49 -70.74 -40.10
N GLU A 255 25.93 -70.72 -41.31
CA GLU A 255 25.22 -69.58 -41.88
C GLU A 255 23.98 -69.22 -41.06
N GLU A 256 23.19 -70.22 -40.64
CA GLU A 256 22.05 -70.01 -39.74
C GLU A 256 22.49 -69.42 -38.40
N MET A 257 23.56 -69.92 -37.82
CA MET A 257 24.09 -69.43 -36.54
C MET A 257 24.59 -67.99 -36.66
N ARG A 258 25.27 -67.64 -37.77
CA ARG A 258 25.66 -66.25 -38.06
C ARG A 258 24.46 -65.34 -38.25
N ALA A 259 23.40 -65.81 -38.92
CA ALA A 259 22.17 -65.05 -39.09
C ALA A 259 21.47 -64.80 -37.74
N LYS A 260 21.43 -65.81 -36.85
CA LYS A 260 20.91 -65.68 -35.48
C LYS A 260 21.75 -64.69 -34.67
N GLU A 261 23.08 -64.77 -34.73
CA GLU A 261 23.98 -63.82 -34.06
C GLU A 261 23.76 -62.38 -34.55
N LYS A 262 23.66 -62.16 -35.87
CA LYS A 262 23.39 -60.85 -36.47
C LYS A 262 22.07 -60.26 -35.95
N LYS A 263 21.00 -61.06 -35.89
CA LYS A 263 19.70 -60.62 -35.34
C LYS A 263 19.79 -60.26 -33.86
N GLN A 264 20.48 -61.08 -33.06
CA GLN A 264 20.68 -60.81 -31.64
C GLN A 264 21.50 -59.53 -31.41
N ARG A 265 22.56 -59.31 -32.19
CA ARG A 265 23.34 -58.06 -32.15
C ARG A 265 22.49 -56.83 -32.47
N GLN A 266 21.66 -56.90 -33.50
CA GLN A 266 20.73 -55.81 -33.84
C GLN A 266 19.72 -55.55 -32.71
N GLN A 267 19.21 -56.61 -32.07
CA GLN A 267 18.28 -56.46 -30.95
C GLN A 267 18.95 -55.81 -29.73
N ILE A 268 20.19 -56.18 -29.43
CA ILE A 268 20.99 -55.56 -28.36
C ILE A 268 21.21 -54.08 -28.67
N GLU A 269 21.62 -53.73 -29.88
CA GLU A 269 21.85 -52.34 -30.28
C GLU A 269 20.59 -51.47 -30.14
N MET A 270 19.42 -51.99 -30.55
CA MET A 270 18.14 -51.30 -30.37
C MET A 270 17.80 -51.10 -28.88
N LEU A 271 18.03 -52.13 -28.05
CA LEU A 271 17.77 -52.04 -26.60
C LEU A 271 18.71 -51.03 -25.92
N GLU A 272 19.99 -51.00 -26.28
CA GLU A 272 20.95 -50.02 -25.77
C GLU A 272 20.59 -48.60 -26.18
N SER A 273 20.13 -48.39 -27.42
CA SER A 273 19.64 -47.09 -27.89
C SER A 273 18.43 -46.63 -27.07
N ASN A 274 17.46 -47.53 -26.87
CA ASN A 274 16.28 -47.25 -26.06
C ASN A 274 16.63 -46.95 -24.60
N GLU A 275 17.57 -47.69 -24.00
CA GLU A 275 18.04 -47.43 -22.64
C GLU A 275 18.68 -46.04 -22.53
N LYS A 276 19.53 -45.66 -23.48
CA LYS A 276 20.14 -44.31 -23.52
C LYS A 276 19.10 -43.21 -23.64
N GLU A 277 18.08 -43.39 -24.46
CA GLU A 277 16.96 -42.44 -24.55
C GLU A 277 16.16 -42.35 -23.25
N LEU A 278 15.84 -43.49 -22.64
CA LEU A 278 15.14 -43.54 -21.35
C LEU A 278 15.95 -42.88 -20.25
N ALA A 279 17.26 -43.10 -20.20
CA ALA A 279 18.16 -42.44 -19.25
C ALA A 279 18.17 -40.91 -19.45
N LYS A 280 18.21 -40.43 -20.70
CA LYS A 280 18.10 -38.99 -21.01
C LYS A 280 16.75 -38.41 -20.57
N LYS A 281 15.64 -39.08 -20.90
CA LYS A 281 14.28 -38.66 -20.49
C LYS A 281 14.11 -38.69 -18.96
N ASN A 282 14.66 -39.70 -18.29
CA ASN A 282 14.62 -39.79 -16.84
C ASN A 282 15.44 -38.65 -16.21
N HIS A 283 16.63 -38.37 -16.73
CA HIS A 283 17.44 -37.25 -16.27
C HIS A 283 16.74 -35.89 -16.45
N SER A 284 16.10 -35.64 -17.60
CA SER A 284 15.31 -34.42 -17.82
C SER A 284 14.12 -34.34 -16.87
N ASN A 285 13.39 -35.44 -16.70
CA ASN A 285 12.25 -35.49 -15.77
C ASN A 285 12.70 -35.25 -14.32
N GLN A 286 13.85 -35.78 -13.91
CA GLN A 286 14.40 -35.56 -12.58
C GLN A 286 14.89 -34.11 -12.38
N LYS A 287 15.33 -33.43 -13.46
CA LYS A 287 15.58 -31.99 -13.42
C LYS A 287 14.28 -31.20 -13.25
N VAL A 288 13.23 -31.55 -13.98
CA VAL A 288 11.90 -30.92 -13.85
C VAL A 288 11.34 -31.12 -12.44
N ILE A 289 11.39 -32.34 -11.90
CA ILE A 289 10.97 -32.63 -10.52
C ILE A 289 11.73 -31.76 -9.54
N ARG A 290 13.07 -31.65 -9.66
CA ARG A 290 13.86 -30.77 -8.79
C ARG A 290 13.43 -29.31 -8.88
N MET A 291 13.23 -28.78 -10.08
CA MET A 291 12.75 -27.41 -10.26
C MET A 291 11.35 -27.20 -9.67
N LEU A 292 10.44 -28.16 -9.84
CA LEU A 292 9.09 -28.08 -9.26
C LEU A 292 9.12 -28.17 -7.74
N THR A 293 9.96 -29.04 -7.17
CA THR A 293 10.16 -29.13 -5.72
C THR A 293 10.74 -27.84 -5.15
N GLU A 294 11.69 -27.21 -5.84
CA GLU A 294 12.27 -25.94 -5.43
C GLU A 294 11.23 -24.80 -5.51
N LYS A 295 10.44 -24.75 -6.58
CA LYS A 295 9.31 -23.81 -6.68
C LYS A 295 8.25 -24.03 -5.60
N ALA A 296 7.94 -25.28 -5.25
CA ALA A 296 6.99 -25.58 -4.18
C ALA A 296 7.51 -25.08 -2.82
N LYS A 297 8.81 -25.27 -2.53
CA LYS A 297 9.42 -24.71 -1.32
C LYS A 297 9.39 -23.18 -1.30
N GLN A 298 9.72 -22.53 -2.41
CA GLN A 298 9.62 -21.08 -2.52
C GLN A 298 8.18 -20.59 -2.28
N GLN A 299 7.18 -21.33 -2.75
CA GLN A 299 5.78 -21.01 -2.48
C GLN A 299 5.40 -21.24 -1.01
N GLU A 300 5.91 -22.29 -0.37
CA GLU A 300 5.74 -22.52 1.08
C GLU A 300 6.34 -21.38 1.90
N ASP A 301 7.55 -20.92 1.55
CA ASP A 301 8.20 -19.78 2.22
C ASP A 301 7.35 -18.51 2.09
N VAL A 302 6.83 -18.21 0.89
CA VAL A 302 5.94 -17.05 0.67
C VAL A 302 4.64 -17.17 1.46
N ILE A 303 4.07 -18.36 1.57
CA ILE A 303 2.86 -18.58 2.39
C ILE A 303 3.18 -18.33 3.86
N ALA A 304 4.32 -18.81 4.37
CA ALA A 304 4.74 -18.56 5.74
C ALA A 304 4.92 -17.06 6.03
N ASP A 305 5.53 -16.31 5.11
CA ASP A 305 5.68 -14.85 5.23
C ASP A 305 4.32 -14.14 5.26
N LEU A 306 3.37 -14.59 4.43
CA LEU A 306 2.00 -14.05 4.42
C LEU A 306 1.24 -14.36 5.70
N GLU A 307 1.39 -15.57 6.25
CA GLU A 307 0.79 -15.95 7.53
C GLU A 307 1.37 -15.15 8.70
N GLU A 308 2.67 -14.84 8.68
CA GLU A 308 3.30 -13.95 9.67
C GLU A 308 2.73 -12.53 9.57
N ARG A 309 2.65 -11.98 8.36
CA ARG A 309 2.02 -10.68 8.10
C ARG A 309 0.57 -10.64 8.55
N GLU A 310 -0.20 -11.70 8.30
CA GLU A 310 -1.59 -11.78 8.73
C GLU A 310 -1.72 -11.73 10.27
N LYS A 311 -0.82 -12.39 10.99
CA LYS A 311 -0.76 -12.29 12.46
C LYS A 311 -0.42 -10.87 12.91
N GLU A 312 0.57 -10.22 12.31
CA GLU A 312 0.91 -8.82 12.60
C GLU A 312 -0.29 -7.89 12.37
N TYR A 313 -1.05 -8.09 11.28
CA TYR A 313 -2.27 -7.33 11.02
C TYR A 313 -3.35 -7.57 12.06
N GLN A 314 -3.55 -8.81 12.50
CA GLN A 314 -4.51 -9.14 13.56
C GLN A 314 -4.13 -8.51 14.90
N GLU A 315 -2.84 -8.51 15.25
CA GLU A 315 -2.33 -7.84 16.45
C GLU A 315 -2.57 -6.33 16.38
N LEU A 316 -2.25 -5.70 15.24
CA LEU A 316 -2.47 -4.27 15.03
C LEU A 316 -3.96 -3.90 15.05
N GLU A 317 -4.84 -4.74 14.49
CA GLU A 317 -6.29 -4.55 14.53
C GLU A 317 -6.82 -4.63 15.97
N ALA A 318 -6.29 -5.56 16.78
CA ALA A 318 -6.61 -5.65 18.21
C ALA A 318 -6.13 -4.40 18.98
N GLU A 319 -4.92 -3.91 18.73
CA GLU A 319 -4.39 -2.67 19.32
C GLU A 319 -5.24 -1.45 18.93
N MET A 320 -5.61 -1.33 17.66
CA MET A 320 -6.51 -0.29 17.16
C MET A 320 -7.89 -0.36 17.84
N GLY A 321 -8.41 -1.57 18.07
CA GLY A 321 -9.64 -1.79 18.83
C GLY A 321 -9.55 -1.27 20.27
N LEU A 322 -8.44 -1.59 20.96
CA LEU A 322 -8.18 -1.11 22.33
C LEU A 322 -8.04 0.41 22.38
N LEU A 323 -7.30 1.01 21.46
CA LEU A 323 -7.13 2.47 21.36
C LEU A 323 -8.45 3.18 21.10
N ARG A 324 -9.31 2.63 20.23
CA ARG A 324 -10.67 3.16 20.03
C ARG A 324 -11.48 3.11 21.31
N GLN A 325 -11.46 1.98 22.02
CA GLN A 325 -12.17 1.84 23.29
C GLN A 325 -11.67 2.86 24.32
N GLN A 326 -10.36 3.09 24.41
CA GLN A 326 -9.77 4.09 25.29
C GLN A 326 -10.13 5.53 24.89
N SER A 327 -10.18 5.83 23.59
CA SER A 327 -10.63 7.12 23.08
C SER A 327 -12.10 7.36 23.41
N ASP A 328 -12.95 6.34 23.25
CA ASP A 328 -14.37 6.41 23.57
C ASP A 328 -14.60 6.59 25.06
N SER A 329 -13.88 5.86 25.92
CA SER A 329 -13.97 6.05 27.38
C SER A 329 -13.52 7.44 27.80
N SER A 330 -12.41 7.94 27.25
CA SER A 330 -11.92 9.30 27.53
C SER A 330 -12.91 10.36 27.06
N ARG A 331 -13.60 10.13 25.93
CA ARG A 331 -14.65 11.02 25.42
C ARG A 331 -15.87 11.02 26.33
N GLU A 332 -16.29 9.86 26.84
CA GLU A 332 -17.38 9.75 27.81
C GLU A 332 -17.04 10.47 29.12
N GLU A 333 -15.82 10.31 29.63
CA GLU A 333 -15.33 11.03 30.81
C GLU A 333 -15.33 12.55 30.59
N LEU A 334 -14.84 13.03 29.44
CA LEU A 334 -14.89 14.45 29.09
C LEU A 334 -16.33 14.98 29.01
N GLN A 335 -17.27 14.19 28.48
CA GLN A 335 -18.69 14.57 28.46
C GLN A 335 -19.29 14.61 29.87
N ALA A 336 -18.93 13.67 30.74
CA ALA A 336 -19.37 13.67 32.13
C ALA A 336 -18.84 14.92 32.87
N MET A 337 -17.54 15.19 32.78
CA MET A 337 -16.91 16.40 33.34
C MET A 337 -17.50 17.69 32.76
N GLY A 338 -17.85 17.70 31.47
CA GLY A 338 -18.56 18.81 30.84
C GLY A 338 -19.93 19.05 31.47
N ARG A 339 -20.73 18.00 31.66
CA ARG A 339 -22.04 18.10 32.34
C ARG A 339 -21.91 18.54 33.79
N GLU A 340 -20.91 18.06 34.51
CA GLU A 340 -20.64 18.50 35.89
C GLU A 340 -20.26 19.99 35.92
N SER A 341 -19.44 20.44 34.97
CA SER A 341 -19.08 21.86 34.84
C SER A 341 -20.29 22.72 34.54
N ASP A 342 -21.18 22.29 33.64
CA ASP A 342 -22.44 22.99 33.34
C ASP A 342 -23.34 23.09 34.57
N GLN A 343 -23.49 22.00 35.34
CA GLN A 343 -24.25 22.00 36.59
C GLN A 343 -23.65 22.95 37.63
N MET A 344 -22.33 22.98 37.76
CA MET A 344 -21.65 23.90 38.67
C MET A 344 -21.83 25.36 38.22
N MET A 345 -21.78 25.63 36.91
CA MET A 345 -22.08 26.97 36.38
C MET A 345 -23.53 27.39 36.66
N GLU A 346 -24.51 26.50 36.48
CA GLU A 346 -25.91 26.78 36.84
C GLU A 346 -26.08 27.09 38.34
N GLN A 347 -25.37 26.35 39.21
CA GLN A 347 -25.38 26.61 40.66
C GLN A 347 -24.75 27.97 40.99
N ILE A 348 -23.63 28.32 40.36
CA ILE A 348 -22.99 29.63 40.52
C ILE A 348 -23.95 30.73 40.06
N GLU A 349 -24.60 30.58 38.90
CA GLU A 349 -25.56 31.57 38.40
C GLU A 349 -26.77 31.75 39.35
N LEU A 350 -27.26 30.64 39.93
CA LEU A 350 -28.35 30.69 40.89
C LEU A 350 -27.93 31.39 42.19
N MET A 351 -26.73 31.09 42.69
CA MET A 351 -26.14 31.77 43.85
C MET A 351 -25.90 33.26 43.59
N GLU A 352 -25.45 33.64 42.39
CA GLU A 352 -25.29 35.04 41.99
C GLU A 352 -26.63 35.79 41.98
N LYS A 353 -27.69 35.14 41.48
CA LYS A 353 -29.07 35.69 41.53
C LYS A 353 -29.56 35.87 42.97
N GLU A 354 -29.36 34.88 43.83
CA GLU A 354 -29.70 34.98 45.26
C GLU A 354 -28.90 36.10 45.94
N ALA A 355 -27.60 36.21 45.67
CA ALA A 355 -26.75 37.27 46.20
C ALA A 355 -27.22 38.66 45.71
N ALA A 356 -27.63 38.79 44.45
CA ALA A 356 -28.18 40.03 43.91
C ALA A 356 -29.51 40.40 44.59
N GLN A 357 -30.42 39.44 44.78
CA GLN A 357 -31.67 39.66 45.51
C GLN A 357 -31.41 40.09 46.96
N MET A 358 -30.47 39.44 47.64
CA MET A 358 -30.06 39.82 49.00
C MET A 358 -29.45 41.22 49.04
N ALA A 359 -28.65 41.60 48.05
CA ALA A 359 -28.11 42.95 47.94
C ALA A 359 -29.22 44.00 47.74
N ASP A 360 -30.22 43.72 46.90
CA ASP A 360 -31.38 44.60 46.70
C ASP A 360 -32.20 44.76 47.99
N ILE A 361 -32.45 43.66 48.71
CA ILE A 361 -33.13 43.70 50.01
C ILE A 361 -32.32 44.53 51.00
N LYS A 362 -31.00 44.34 51.04
CA LYS A 362 -30.11 45.12 51.90
C LYS A 362 -30.19 46.62 51.58
N ILE A 363 -30.12 47.02 50.32
CA ILE A 363 -30.24 48.43 49.91
C ILE A 363 -31.60 49.00 50.34
N LYS A 364 -32.69 48.25 50.12
CA LYS A 364 -34.04 48.68 50.56
C LYS A 364 -34.11 48.84 52.07
N LEU A 365 -33.51 47.92 52.83
CA LEU A 365 -33.45 47.97 54.28
C LEU A 365 -32.62 49.16 54.79
N GLU A 366 -31.46 49.41 54.19
CA GLU A 366 -30.63 50.59 54.48
C GLU A 366 -31.41 51.89 54.22
N ARG A 367 -32.22 51.96 53.14
CA ARG A 367 -33.09 53.11 52.86
C ARG A 367 -34.16 53.30 53.93
N ILE A 368 -34.86 52.23 54.31
CA ILE A 368 -35.89 52.28 55.37
C ILE A 368 -35.27 52.69 56.70
N LEU A 369 -34.10 52.15 57.05
CA LEU A 369 -33.38 52.53 58.27
C LEU A 369 -32.95 54.00 58.23
N ALA A 370 -32.50 54.51 57.08
CA ALA A 370 -32.16 55.92 56.91
C ALA A 370 -33.40 56.83 57.01
N GLU A 371 -34.53 56.46 56.41
CA GLU A 371 -35.82 57.17 56.52
C GLU A 371 -36.34 57.15 57.96
N ALA A 372 -36.23 56.02 58.66
CA ALA A 372 -36.56 55.88 60.08
C ALA A 372 -35.65 56.73 60.98
N ALA A 373 -34.33 56.69 60.73
CA ALA A 373 -33.38 57.51 61.47
C ALA A 373 -33.60 59.02 61.23
N TYR A 374 -33.92 59.41 60.00
CA TYR A 374 -34.22 60.81 59.64
C TYR A 374 -35.54 61.30 60.25
N SER A 375 -36.59 60.48 60.23
CA SER A 375 -37.87 60.80 60.87
C SER A 375 -37.74 60.91 62.39
N LEU A 376 -37.02 59.98 63.04
CA LEU A 376 -36.69 60.07 64.46
C LEU A 376 -35.81 61.28 64.78
N HIS A 377 -34.83 61.61 63.93
CA HIS A 377 -34.00 62.81 64.09
C HIS A 377 -34.82 64.09 63.95
N ARG A 378 -35.76 64.15 63.00
CA ARG A 378 -36.70 65.27 62.82
C ARG A 378 -37.63 65.44 64.03
N ILE A 379 -38.09 64.33 64.63
CA ILE A 379 -38.87 64.33 65.87
C ILE A 379 -38.03 64.83 67.05
N LEU A 380 -36.78 64.36 67.19
CA LEU A 380 -35.89 64.73 68.29
C LEU A 380 -35.32 66.15 68.18
N MET A 381 -35.14 66.67 66.97
CA MET A 381 -34.70 68.05 66.71
C MET A 381 -35.86 69.06 66.74
N HIS A 382 -37.10 68.60 66.91
CA HIS A 382 -38.24 69.46 67.18
C HIS A 382 -38.17 69.92 68.64
N ASN A 383 -37.37 70.94 68.91
CA ASN A 383 -37.32 71.57 70.23
C ASN A 383 -38.65 72.29 70.54
N PRO A 384 -39.29 72.01 71.69
CA PRO A 384 -40.42 72.78 72.20
C PRO A 384 -39.89 74.00 72.99
N ASP A 385 -39.17 74.91 72.33
CA ASP A 385 -38.78 76.17 72.97
C ASP A 385 -39.79 77.27 72.62
N LYS A 386 -41.00 77.13 73.18
CA LYS A 386 -41.87 78.27 73.49
C LYS A 386 -42.59 78.01 74.82
N GLU A 387 -41.97 78.48 75.89
CA GLU A 387 -42.70 78.80 77.12
C GLU A 387 -43.81 79.80 76.83
N SER A 388 -45.08 79.40 77.04
CA SER A 388 -46.09 80.25 77.68
C SER A 388 -47.32 79.40 77.99
N GLY A 389 -47.62 79.29 79.28
CA GLY A 389 -48.67 78.44 79.82
C GLY A 389 -50.08 78.77 79.32
N SER A 390 -50.80 77.74 78.92
CA SER A 390 -52.17 77.46 79.34
C SER A 390 -52.52 76.06 78.81
N GLY A 391 -53.23 75.25 79.60
CA GLY A 391 -53.55 73.86 79.27
C GLY A 391 -54.57 73.70 78.15
N LYS A 392 -54.19 74.04 76.91
CA LYS A 392 -54.87 73.64 75.68
C LYS A 392 -53.81 73.37 74.61
N ILE A 393 -53.59 72.09 74.34
CA ILE A 393 -52.86 71.63 73.15
C ILE A 393 -53.55 72.24 71.93
N SER A 394 -52.83 73.02 71.12
CA SER A 394 -53.38 73.59 69.88
C SER A 394 -53.63 72.50 68.85
N LEU A 395 -54.70 72.64 68.05
CA LEU A 395 -55.08 71.68 67.00
C LEU A 395 -53.91 71.40 66.03
N GLU A 396 -53.09 72.42 65.74
CA GLU A 396 -51.90 72.33 64.89
C GLU A 396 -50.81 71.40 65.46
N GLU A 397 -50.60 71.37 66.79
CA GLU A 397 -49.61 70.47 67.42
C GLU A 397 -50.09 69.00 67.39
N VAL A 398 -51.41 68.78 67.43
CA VAL A 398 -52.00 67.45 67.28
C VAL A 398 -51.90 66.99 65.83
N GLU A 399 -52.18 67.85 64.86
CA GLU A 399 -52.06 67.55 63.43
C GLU A 399 -50.60 67.28 63.02
N GLU A 400 -49.63 68.02 63.55
CA GLU A 400 -48.21 67.75 63.32
C GLU A 400 -47.79 66.41 63.93
N ARG A 401 -48.26 66.08 65.14
CA ARG A 401 -48.02 64.79 65.78
C ARG A 401 -48.65 63.63 65.01
N ASP A 402 -49.88 63.78 64.54
CA ASP A 402 -50.59 62.75 63.77
C ASP A 402 -49.92 62.55 62.40
N ASN A 403 -49.50 63.61 61.72
CA ASN A 403 -48.71 63.51 60.48
C ASN A 403 -47.36 62.79 60.70
N MET A 404 -46.70 63.01 61.85
CA MET A 404 -45.46 62.31 62.19
C MET A 404 -45.70 60.83 62.50
N LEU A 405 -46.78 60.50 63.21
CA LEU A 405 -47.17 59.12 63.49
C LEU A 405 -47.62 58.38 62.24
N GLU A 406 -48.34 59.04 61.33
CA GLU A 406 -48.72 58.50 60.04
C GLU A 406 -47.49 58.24 59.16
N HIS A 407 -46.52 59.15 59.16
CA HIS A 407 -45.26 58.95 58.45
C HIS A 407 -44.44 57.77 59.00
N LEU A 408 -44.36 57.61 60.33
CA LEU A 408 -43.73 56.46 60.97
C LEU A 408 -44.48 55.15 60.70
N LEU A 409 -45.81 55.19 60.62
CA LEU A 409 -46.64 54.04 60.28
C LEU A 409 -46.41 53.59 58.82
N VAL A 410 -46.23 54.52 57.89
CA VAL A 410 -45.86 54.22 56.50
C VAL A 410 -44.48 53.56 56.43
N ILE A 411 -43.51 54.04 57.20
CA ILE A 411 -42.17 53.44 57.28
C ILE A 411 -42.26 52.02 57.86
N LEU A 412 -43.03 51.81 58.93
CA LEU A 412 -43.29 50.49 59.52
C LEU A 412 -43.96 49.52 58.54
N ASN A 413 -44.96 49.99 57.79
CA ASN A 413 -45.62 49.18 56.77
C ASN A 413 -44.67 48.80 55.63
N SER A 414 -43.78 49.72 55.23
CA SER A 414 -42.76 49.44 54.22
C SER A 414 -41.70 48.43 54.71
N ALA A 415 -41.35 48.46 56.00
CA ALA A 415 -40.45 47.49 56.63
C ALA A 415 -41.10 46.11 56.74
N ALA A 416 -42.36 46.06 57.17
CA ALA A 416 -43.15 44.84 57.26
C ALA A 416 -43.37 44.18 55.89
N ALA A 417 -43.54 44.96 54.81
CA ALA A 417 -43.64 44.44 53.44
C ALA A 417 -42.34 43.78 52.93
N ILE A 418 -41.18 44.10 53.52
CA ILE A 418 -39.88 43.46 53.24
C ILE A 418 -39.62 42.30 54.23
N GLY A 419 -40.55 42.04 55.16
CA GLY A 419 -40.48 40.96 56.14
C GLY A 419 -39.64 41.31 57.38
N VAL A 420 -39.42 42.60 57.66
CA VAL A 420 -38.59 43.06 58.77
C VAL A 420 -39.43 43.78 59.81
N GLY A 421 -39.46 43.20 61.02
CA GLY A 421 -40.19 43.73 62.17
C GLY A 421 -41.66 43.29 62.23
N PRO A 422 -42.30 43.46 63.40
CA PRO A 422 -43.73 43.20 63.58
C PRO A 422 -44.59 44.07 62.64
N GLY A 423 -45.45 43.44 61.84
CA GLY A 423 -46.47 44.17 61.07
C GLY A 423 -47.49 44.85 61.99
N PRO A 424 -48.23 45.86 61.51
CA PRO A 424 -49.21 46.61 62.33
C PRO A 424 -50.25 45.69 63.00
N GLU A 425 -50.59 44.56 62.37
CA GLU A 425 -51.50 43.54 62.93
C GLU A 425 -50.98 42.86 64.21
N SER A 426 -49.65 42.81 64.41
CA SER A 426 -49.04 42.19 65.58
C SER A 426 -48.97 43.09 66.82
N PHE A 427 -49.30 44.38 66.66
CA PHE A 427 -49.48 45.33 67.77
C PHE A 427 -50.94 45.44 68.24
N MET A 428 -51.86 44.74 67.57
CA MET A 428 -53.26 44.63 67.96
C MET A 428 -53.45 43.40 68.88
N PRO A 429 -54.18 43.50 70.00
CA PRO A 429 -54.49 42.32 70.81
C PRO A 429 -55.38 41.38 69.99
N GLN A 430 -54.84 40.23 69.58
CA GLN A 430 -55.64 39.16 69.01
C GLN A 430 -56.29 38.37 70.16
N GLU A 431 -57.60 38.50 70.32
CA GLU A 431 -58.38 37.48 71.02
C GLU A 431 -58.37 36.20 70.17
N GLU A 432 -57.75 35.14 70.70
CA GLU A 432 -57.90 33.79 70.15
C GLU A 432 -59.37 33.37 70.21
N GLN A 433 -60.05 33.35 69.06
CA GLN A 433 -61.31 32.65 68.90
C GLN A 433 -61.11 31.41 68.04
N VAL A 434 -60.92 30.29 68.75
CA VAL A 434 -61.09 28.93 68.24
C VAL A 434 -62.54 28.75 67.80
N TYR A 435 -62.82 28.84 66.49
CA TYR A 435 -64.05 28.28 65.93
C TYR A 435 -63.76 27.23 64.87
N ARG A 436 -63.95 26.00 65.34
CA ARG A 436 -64.31 24.80 64.61
C ARG A 436 -65.53 25.08 63.72
N THR A 437 -65.38 25.00 62.40
CA THR A 437 -66.52 24.81 61.50
C THR A 437 -66.34 23.53 60.68
N LYS A 438 -67.23 22.58 60.96
CA LYS A 438 -67.54 21.40 60.15
C LYS A 438 -68.91 21.63 59.52
N SER A 439 -69.00 21.49 58.20
CA SER A 439 -70.17 21.01 57.45
C SER A 439 -69.64 20.61 56.06
N ARG A 440 -69.45 19.33 55.71
CA ARG A 440 -70.44 18.24 55.46
C ARG A 440 -71.25 18.61 54.19
N GLU A 441 -71.16 17.96 53.04
CA GLU A 441 -71.31 16.54 52.62
C GLU A 441 -70.98 16.54 51.09
N ALA A 442 -70.60 15.50 50.33
CA ALA A 442 -70.84 14.06 50.39
C ALA A 442 -69.82 13.31 49.49
N MET A 443 -69.79 11.98 49.69
CA MET A 443 -69.03 10.95 48.99
C MET A 443 -69.32 10.89 47.47
N TYR A 444 -68.30 10.67 46.64
CA TYR A 444 -68.07 9.45 45.83
C TYR A 444 -66.70 9.57 45.10
N PRO A 445 -66.02 8.46 44.79
CA PRO A 445 -64.61 8.41 44.47
C PRO A 445 -64.36 8.37 42.95
N GLY A 446 -63.27 9.01 42.52
CA GLY A 446 -62.70 8.78 41.21
C GLY A 446 -62.36 10.06 40.45
N SER A 447 -61.21 10.02 39.79
CA SER A 447 -60.72 10.94 38.77
C SER A 447 -59.92 12.15 39.25
N GLY A 448 -58.58 11.99 39.15
CA GLY A 448 -57.87 12.80 38.17
C GLY A 448 -56.77 13.72 38.69
N LYS A 449 -55.53 13.32 38.40
CA LYS A 449 -54.37 14.17 38.04
C LYS A 449 -53.81 15.06 39.17
N GLY A 450 -52.53 15.03 39.52
CA GLY A 450 -51.36 14.31 39.04
C GLY A 450 -50.18 14.67 39.94
N LEU A 451 -49.40 13.67 40.37
CA LEU A 451 -48.21 13.92 41.18
C LEU A 451 -47.02 14.23 40.26
N LYS A 452 -46.39 15.39 40.52
CA LYS A 452 -45.03 15.69 40.04
C LYS A 452 -44.02 14.88 40.86
N ARG A 453 -42.96 14.51 40.15
CA ARG A 453 -42.00 13.45 40.45
C ARG A 453 -40.76 14.04 41.16
N GLY A 454 -40.24 13.30 42.12
CA GLY A 454 -38.83 13.34 42.51
C GLY A 454 -38.55 13.98 43.87
N LEU A 455 -38.30 13.13 44.87
CA LEU A 455 -37.18 13.21 45.82
C LEU A 455 -37.47 12.28 47.01
N ALA A 456 -36.75 11.15 47.08
CA ALA A 456 -36.40 10.44 48.32
C ALA A 456 -35.41 9.31 48.00
N PRO A 457 -34.58 8.88 48.98
CA PRO A 457 -33.21 8.46 48.76
C PRO A 457 -33.01 6.93 48.71
N LEU A 458 -31.78 6.59 48.33
CA LEU A 458 -31.18 5.25 48.21
C LEU A 458 -31.39 4.33 49.43
N SER A 459 -31.73 3.06 49.16
CA SER A 459 -31.01 1.88 49.71
C SER A 459 -31.48 0.57 49.04
N PRO A 460 -30.66 -0.51 49.04
CA PRO A 460 -30.75 -1.62 48.10
C PRO A 460 -31.41 -2.87 48.71
N ILE A 461 -31.89 -3.81 47.88
CA ILE A 461 -31.78 -5.29 48.01
C ILE A 461 -32.82 -6.04 47.14
N ALA A 462 -32.31 -7.10 46.47
CA ALA A 462 -32.93 -8.36 46.02
C ALA A 462 -33.91 -8.46 44.81
N LYS A 463 -33.37 -9.13 43.77
CA LYS A 463 -33.82 -10.37 43.09
C LYS A 463 -35.31 -10.55 42.67
N GLY A 464 -35.50 -10.90 41.39
CA GLY A 464 -36.66 -11.65 40.88
C GLY A 464 -37.18 -11.13 39.53
N VAL A 465 -36.69 -11.63 38.39
CA VAL A 465 -37.31 -12.69 37.53
C VAL A 465 -38.46 -12.19 36.62
N SER A 466 -38.20 -12.28 35.30
CA SER A 466 -39.13 -12.44 34.15
C SER A 466 -40.15 -11.31 33.89
N THR A 467 -40.57 -10.91 32.69
CA THR A 467 -40.35 -11.24 31.28
C THR A 467 -41.22 -10.24 30.53
N LEU A 468 -40.74 -9.53 29.51
CA LEU A 468 -41.56 -9.06 28.38
C LEU A 468 -40.65 -8.86 27.15
N PRO A 469 -41.16 -9.11 25.92
CA PRO A 469 -40.33 -9.28 24.74
C PRO A 469 -40.24 -8.03 23.84
N HIS A 470 -39.17 -8.04 23.03
CA HIS A 470 -39.18 -7.80 21.57
C HIS A 470 -39.07 -6.36 20.97
N TYR A 471 -37.96 -6.24 20.22
CA TYR A 471 -37.57 -5.37 19.11
C TYR A 471 -37.06 -3.93 19.36
N ARG A 472 -35.81 -3.72 18.92
CA ARG A 472 -35.21 -2.42 18.56
C ARG A 472 -34.86 -2.42 17.07
N MET A 473 -34.92 -1.24 16.46
CA MET A 473 -34.59 -0.98 15.06
C MET A 473 -33.23 -1.59 14.68
N GLY A 474 -33.23 -2.50 13.71
CA GLY A 474 -32.08 -3.30 13.28
C GLY A 474 -32.43 -4.75 12.94
N ASP A 475 -33.62 -5.22 13.32
CA ASP A 475 -34.09 -6.56 12.98
C ASP A 475 -34.80 -6.58 11.62
N LEU A 476 -34.01 -6.64 10.55
CA LEU A 476 -34.44 -7.15 9.26
C LEU A 476 -33.32 -8.05 8.70
N GLY A 477 -33.36 -9.31 9.12
CA GLY A 477 -33.25 -10.46 8.21
C GLY A 477 -31.95 -10.66 7.46
N LEU A 478 -31.03 -11.43 8.05
CA LEU A 478 -30.22 -12.39 7.30
C LEU A 478 -30.17 -13.73 8.05
N VAL A 479 -30.57 -14.76 7.32
CA VAL A 479 -30.72 -16.16 7.73
C VAL A 479 -29.44 -16.72 8.38
N PRO A 480 -29.50 -17.33 9.58
CA PRO A 480 -28.35 -18.03 10.15
C PRO A 480 -28.03 -19.30 9.34
N ARG A 481 -26.82 -19.38 8.76
CA ARG A 481 -26.29 -20.62 8.18
C ARG A 481 -25.93 -21.61 9.30
N PRO A 482 -26.25 -22.92 9.16
CA PRO A 482 -25.82 -23.93 10.11
C PRO A 482 -24.31 -24.25 9.95
N LYS A 483 -23.66 -24.53 11.09
CA LYS A 483 -22.25 -24.96 11.18
C LYS A 483 -22.04 -26.32 10.49
N PRO A 484 -20.90 -26.57 9.83
CA PRO A 484 -20.62 -27.88 9.26
C PRO A 484 -20.28 -28.91 10.34
N SER A 485 -21.09 -29.96 10.37
CA SER A 485 -20.84 -31.24 11.04
C SER A 485 -19.67 -31.94 10.35
N SER A 486 -18.60 -32.20 11.09
CA SER A 486 -17.53 -33.12 10.68
C SER A 486 -18.10 -34.54 10.53
N PHE A 487 -18.16 -35.06 9.32
CA PHE A 487 -18.28 -36.50 9.07
C PHE A 487 -16.95 -37.03 8.55
N PRO A 488 -16.48 -38.19 9.04
CA PRO A 488 -15.28 -38.84 8.54
C PRO A 488 -15.61 -39.57 7.23
N SER A 489 -14.94 -39.19 6.14
CA SER A 489 -15.01 -39.93 4.88
C SER A 489 -14.02 -41.10 4.93
N ASP A 490 -14.47 -42.24 5.42
CA ASP A 490 -13.71 -43.50 5.39
C ASP A 490 -14.54 -44.57 4.67
N ARG A 491 -14.81 -44.34 3.37
CA ARG A 491 -15.43 -45.31 2.46
C ARG A 491 -14.99 -45.12 1.01
N THR A 492 -13.69 -45.28 0.74
CA THR A 492 -13.17 -45.59 -0.60
C THR A 492 -11.91 -46.44 -0.51
N ARG A 493 -12.02 -47.64 0.06
CA ARG A 493 -10.97 -48.65 -0.07
C ARG A 493 -11.53 -50.08 -0.11
N GLN A 494 -12.39 -50.33 -1.09
CA GLN A 494 -12.80 -51.68 -1.46
C GLN A 494 -13.00 -51.77 -2.98
N LEU A 495 -11.89 -51.86 -3.71
CA LEU A 495 -11.66 -52.54 -5.00
C LEU A 495 -10.11 -52.54 -5.09
N SER A 496 -9.35 -53.63 -5.02
CA SER A 496 -9.36 -54.78 -5.93
C SER A 496 -8.67 -55.96 -5.23
N ALA A 497 -9.30 -57.13 -5.29
CA ALA A 497 -8.69 -58.41 -4.97
C ALA A 497 -8.17 -59.03 -6.27
N THR A 498 -6.85 -59.13 -6.46
CA THR A 498 -6.17 -60.19 -7.22
C THR A 498 -4.65 -59.98 -7.15
N SER A 499 -3.99 -60.78 -6.32
CA SER A 499 -2.70 -61.43 -6.60
C SER A 499 -2.10 -61.90 -5.28
N ARG A 500 -2.49 -63.13 -4.90
CA ARG A 500 -1.73 -63.94 -3.96
C ARG A 500 -0.82 -64.82 -4.80
N LEU A 501 0.49 -64.71 -4.61
CA LEU A 501 1.40 -65.86 -4.64
C LEU A 501 2.63 -65.58 -3.75
N ASN A 502 2.67 -66.38 -2.67
CA ASN A 502 3.73 -66.78 -1.74
C ASN A 502 5.19 -66.38 -2.06
N ARG A 503 5.90 -65.75 -1.10
CA ARG A 503 6.70 -66.34 0.02
C ARG A 503 7.94 -67.13 -0.44
N LEU A 504 9.13 -66.58 -0.15
CA LEU A 504 10.32 -67.24 0.43
C LEU A 504 11.13 -66.13 1.17
N GLN A 505 11.24 -66.17 2.50
CA GLN A 505 12.51 -66.45 3.24
C GLN A 505 13.72 -65.68 2.66
N GLY A 506 14.29 -64.64 3.26
CA GLY A 506 14.68 -64.48 4.67
C GLY A 506 16.04 -65.13 4.91
N VAL A 507 17.14 -64.37 4.85
CA VAL A 507 18.37 -64.47 5.68
C VAL A 507 19.30 -63.27 5.35
N LYS A 508 19.93 -62.80 6.43
CA LYS A 508 20.75 -61.60 6.64
C LYS A 508 22.06 -61.58 5.83
N SER A 509 22.58 -60.39 5.53
CA SER A 509 23.99 -60.05 5.79
C SER A 509 24.18 -58.55 5.94
N ARG A 510 24.99 -58.20 6.94
CA ARG A 510 25.36 -56.85 7.36
C ARG A 510 26.59 -56.40 6.58
N SER A 511 26.65 -55.10 6.38
CA SER A 511 27.81 -54.21 6.28
C SER A 511 29.21 -54.81 6.54
N VAL A 512 30.15 -54.54 5.64
CA VAL A 512 31.53 -54.18 6.00
C VAL A 512 31.99 -53.08 5.05
N GLY A 513 32.39 -51.94 5.60
CA GLY A 513 33.09 -50.89 4.88
C GLY A 513 34.60 -51.13 4.94
N ILE A 514 35.32 -50.71 3.90
CA ILE A 514 36.74 -50.36 3.98
C ILE A 514 36.94 -49.12 3.10
N GLN A 515 37.26 -48.00 3.75
CA GLN A 515 37.99 -46.89 3.15
C GLN A 515 39.46 -47.30 3.03
N THR A 516 40.14 -46.92 1.94
CA THR A 516 41.48 -46.30 2.01
C THR A 516 41.92 -45.75 0.64
N THR A 517 41.95 -44.41 0.61
CA THR A 517 43.05 -43.53 0.17
C THR A 517 43.63 -43.53 -1.25
N SER A 518 43.81 -42.28 -1.71
CA SER A 518 44.69 -41.76 -2.78
C SER A 518 44.07 -41.81 -4.19
N SER A 519 44.07 -40.76 -5.01
CA SER A 519 44.86 -39.53 -5.04
C SER A 519 44.12 -38.44 -5.83
N ALA A 520 44.60 -37.20 -5.69
CA ALA A 520 44.02 -35.99 -6.26
C ALA A 520 44.30 -35.82 -7.78
N LYS A 521 43.34 -35.15 -8.43
CA LYS A 521 43.40 -34.41 -9.73
C LYS A 521 44.65 -33.50 -9.82
N PRO A 522 45.13 -33.00 -11.01
CA PRO A 522 44.27 -32.44 -12.08
C PRO A 522 44.79 -32.40 -13.55
N LEU A 523 43.88 -31.97 -14.44
CA LEU A 523 44.05 -31.13 -15.65
C LEU A 523 44.87 -31.61 -16.89
N PHE A 524 44.12 -31.82 -17.99
CA PHE A 524 44.20 -31.10 -19.27
C PHE A 524 45.54 -31.07 -20.07
N ARG A 525 45.53 -31.72 -21.23
CA ARG A 525 45.77 -31.07 -22.55
C ARG A 525 45.28 -31.96 -23.72
N PRO A 526 44.50 -31.40 -24.66
CA PRO A 526 44.22 -32.01 -25.95
C PRO A 526 45.21 -31.46 -26.98
N ASP A 527 46.08 -32.30 -27.52
CA ASP A 527 46.71 -32.08 -28.83
C ASP A 527 47.58 -33.29 -29.15
N GLN A 528 47.70 -33.56 -30.45
CA GLN A 528 48.29 -34.76 -31.07
C GLN A 528 47.30 -35.91 -31.19
N LEU A 529 46.65 -35.98 -32.36
CA LEU A 529 46.79 -37.11 -33.30
C LEU A 529 45.99 -36.77 -34.57
N LEU A 530 46.57 -35.88 -35.38
CA LEU A 530 46.36 -35.85 -36.82
C LEU A 530 47.51 -36.65 -37.43
N GLY A 531 47.20 -37.67 -38.23
CA GLY A 531 48.21 -38.34 -39.05
C GLY A 531 47.89 -39.79 -39.39
N THR A 532 47.38 -39.98 -40.60
CA THR A 532 47.64 -41.11 -41.52
C THR A 532 47.05 -42.49 -41.19
N ASP A 533 45.97 -42.77 -41.91
CA ASP A 533 45.79 -43.89 -42.85
C ASP A 533 45.20 -45.25 -42.45
N ALA A 534 44.40 -45.70 -43.41
CA ALA A 534 43.87 -47.03 -43.72
C ALA A 534 42.63 -47.49 -42.93
N SER A 535 41.42 -47.34 -43.45
CA SER A 535 40.85 -48.04 -44.63
C SER A 535 40.84 -49.57 -44.51
N PHE A 536 40.24 -50.14 -43.47
CA PHE A 536 39.70 -51.51 -43.56
C PHE A 536 38.59 -51.67 -42.51
N ALA A 537 37.34 -51.69 -42.99
CA ALA A 537 36.11 -52.20 -42.36
C ALA A 537 34.96 -51.19 -42.50
N LYS A 538 34.20 -51.30 -43.61
CA LYS A 538 32.76 -50.99 -43.73
C LYS A 538 32.29 -51.23 -45.17
N SER A 539 32.24 -52.49 -45.59
CA SER A 539 31.53 -52.92 -46.80
C SER A 539 30.79 -54.24 -46.54
N ALA A 540 29.96 -54.25 -45.51
CA ALA A 540 29.11 -55.42 -45.22
C ALA A 540 27.92 -55.02 -44.35
N LEU A 541 27.02 -54.14 -44.83
CA LEU A 541 25.72 -53.92 -44.17
C LEU A 541 24.64 -53.17 -44.98
N VAL A 542 24.64 -53.18 -46.33
CA VAL A 542 23.58 -52.50 -47.12
C VAL A 542 23.01 -53.37 -48.25
N GLN A 543 22.94 -54.69 -48.07
CA GLN A 543 22.35 -55.57 -49.09
C GLN A 543 21.38 -56.57 -48.47
N GLU A 544 20.28 -56.07 -47.89
CA GLU A 544 19.19 -56.96 -47.44
C GLU A 544 17.80 -56.29 -47.32
N LEU A 545 17.48 -55.25 -48.08
CA LEU A 545 16.14 -54.61 -48.06
C LEU A 545 15.65 -54.12 -49.43
N ALA A 546 15.73 -54.95 -50.48
CA ALA A 546 15.15 -54.60 -51.78
C ALA A 546 14.62 -55.80 -52.58
N VAL A 547 13.76 -56.63 -51.98
CA VAL A 547 12.88 -57.52 -52.74
C VAL A 547 11.51 -57.59 -52.05
N THR A 548 10.62 -56.65 -52.36
CA THR A 548 9.16 -56.86 -52.44
C THR A 548 8.48 -55.59 -52.94
N HIS A 549 7.78 -55.72 -54.07
CA HIS A 549 6.78 -54.83 -54.69
C HIS A 549 7.09 -54.46 -56.14
N LYS A 550 6.76 -55.40 -57.05
CA LYS A 550 6.42 -55.07 -58.44
C LYS A 550 4.90 -54.86 -58.54
N GLN A 551 4.48 -53.61 -58.73
CA GLN A 551 3.21 -53.29 -59.41
C GLN A 551 3.52 -52.43 -60.64
N ARG A 552 2.99 -52.84 -61.79
CA ARG A 552 3.09 -52.17 -63.10
C ARG A 552 2.29 -50.87 -63.10
N PRO A 553 2.70 -49.88 -63.92
CA PRO A 553 1.74 -49.00 -64.58
C PRO A 553 1.77 -49.12 -66.11
N LEU A 554 0.60 -48.86 -66.68
CA LEU A 554 0.22 -48.93 -68.09
C LEU A 554 0.82 -47.76 -68.90
N ALA A 555 1.09 -48.01 -70.18
CA ALA A 555 1.59 -47.05 -71.17
C ALA A 555 0.54 -45.99 -71.57
N PRO A 556 0.95 -44.78 -71.99
CA PRO A 556 0.04 -43.79 -72.57
C PRO A 556 -0.09 -43.98 -74.09
N VAL A 557 -1.33 -43.86 -74.56
CA VAL A 557 -1.77 -43.92 -75.96
C VAL A 557 -1.47 -42.58 -76.65
N MET A 558 -0.74 -42.63 -77.78
CA MET A 558 -0.56 -41.50 -78.70
C MET A 558 -1.80 -41.35 -79.61
N MET A 559 -2.30 -40.12 -79.76
CA MET A 559 -3.30 -39.74 -80.78
C MET A 559 -2.64 -38.84 -81.84
N PRO A 560 -2.94 -39.03 -83.14
CA PRO A 560 -2.34 -38.24 -84.22
C PRO A 560 -3.14 -36.97 -84.52
N VAL A 561 -2.43 -35.86 -84.69
CA VAL A 561 -2.93 -34.59 -85.20
C VAL A 561 -2.99 -34.65 -86.74
N LYS A 562 -4.19 -34.46 -87.32
CA LYS A 562 -4.38 -34.16 -88.74
C LYS A 562 -4.59 -32.66 -88.93
N GLY A 563 -3.72 -32.05 -89.73
CA GLY A 563 -3.93 -30.71 -90.28
C GLY A 563 -4.85 -30.74 -91.50
N VAL A 564 -5.70 -29.72 -91.63
CA VAL A 564 -6.44 -29.34 -92.83
C VAL A 564 -6.49 -27.80 -92.89
N ARG A 565 -5.50 -27.19 -93.52
CA ARG A 565 -5.58 -26.27 -94.68
C ARG A 565 -4.22 -25.65 -94.95
#